data_AF-A0A0B1S0N5-F1
#
_entry.id   AF-A0A0B1S0N5-F1
#
_cell.length_a   1.000
_cell.length_b   1.000
_cell.length_c   1.000
_cell.angle_alpha   90.00
_cell.angle_beta   90.00
_cell.angle_gamma   90.00
#
_symmetry.space_group_name_H-M   'P 1'
#
loop_
_entity.id
_entity.type
_entity.pdbx_description
1 polymer ?
#
loop_
_entity_poly.entity_id
_entity_poly.type
_entity_poly.pdbx_seq_one_letter_code
_entity_poly.pdbx_strand_id
1 'polypeptide(L)'
;MSEINPATGFTIEFGAAMTALISSKLGLPISTTHCLVGSVVAVGVVKSRENIEWSIFRNIVISWVVTLPVAGMISASIMLLLKFAL
;
A
#
# COMPACT_ATOMS: atom_id res chain seq x y z
N MET A 1 12.39 13.58 -2.18
CA MET A 1 12.61 12.17 -1.75
C MET A 1 13.91 12.16 -0.99
N SER A 2 13.89 11.82 0.30
CA SER A 2 15.11 11.62 1.09
C SER A 2 16.09 10.73 0.32
N GLU A 3 17.38 11.06 0.29
CA GLU A 3 18.39 10.20 -0.35
C GLU A 3 18.28 8.77 0.22
N ILE A 4 17.87 7.84 -0.65
CA ILE A 4 17.86 6.42 -0.35
C ILE A 4 19.28 5.92 -0.62
N ASN A 5 20.00 5.58 0.45
CA ASN A 5 21.27 4.88 0.33
C ASN A 5 21.01 3.36 0.31
N PRO A 6 21.97 2.54 -0.17
CA PRO A 6 21.78 1.09 -0.28
C PRO A 6 21.34 0.41 1.01
N ALA A 7 21.83 0.87 2.17
CA ALA A 7 21.45 0.34 3.47
C ALA A 7 19.96 0.59 3.78
N THR A 8 19.48 1.82 3.58
CA THR A 8 18.06 2.16 3.78
C THR A 8 17.15 1.43 2.79
N GLY A 9 17.58 1.30 1.53
CA GLY A 9 16.84 0.51 0.53
C GLY A 9 16.71 -0.95 0.95
N PHE A 10 17.81 -1.57 1.42
CA PHE A 10 17.78 -2.93 1.95
C PHE A 10 16.82 -3.07 3.13
N THR A 11 16.84 -2.14 4.10
CA THR A 11 15.94 -2.17 5.25
C THR A 11 14.46 -2.08 4.84
N ILE A 12 14.15 -1.22 3.85
CA ILE A 12 12.79 -1.06 3.33
C ILE A 12 12.28 -2.36 2.71
N GLU A 13 13.05 -2.92 1.78
CA GLU A 13 12.68 -4.16 1.06
C GLU A 13 12.62 -5.35 2.02
N PHE A 14 13.58 -5.46 2.95
CA PHE A 14 13.58 -6.52 3.94
C PHE A 14 12.34 -6.47 4.84
N GLY A 15 11.97 -5.28 5.34
CA GLY A 15 10.77 -5.11 6.16
C GLY A 15 9.48 -5.45 5.39
N ALA A 16 9.40 -5.02 4.13
CA ALA A 16 8.25 -5.31 3.28
C ALA A 16 8.14 -6.82 2.98
N ALA A 17 9.25 -7.46 2.62
CA ALA A 17 9.33 -8.88 2.32
C ALA A 17 9.00 -9.75 3.56
N MET A 18 9.55 -9.41 4.72
CA MET A 18 9.24 -10.12 5.97
C MET A 18 7.74 -10.07 6.29
N THR A 19 7.12 -8.90 6.18
CA THR A 19 5.67 -8.72 6.41
C THR A 19 4.84 -9.52 5.41
N ALA A 20 5.23 -9.49 4.13
CA ALA A 20 4.59 -10.26 3.06
C ALA A 20 4.68 -11.77 3.29
N LEU A 21 5.87 -12.27 3.64
CA LEU A 21 6.13 -13.69 3.87
C LEU A 21 5.41 -14.21 5.10
N ILE A 22 5.45 -13.47 6.22
CA ILE A 22 4.74 -13.86 7.45
C ILE A 22 3.24 -13.95 7.18
N SER A 23 2.66 -12.94 6.54
CA SER A 23 1.22 -12.94 6.22
C SER A 23 0.84 -14.07 5.26
N SER A 24 1.70 -14.35 4.28
CA SER A 24 1.53 -15.47 3.35
C SER A 24 1.56 -16.83 4.07
N LYS A 25 2.43 -17.00 5.08
CA LYS A 25 2.47 -18.20 5.92
C LYS A 25 1.23 -18.34 6.81
N LEU A 26 0.61 -17.22 7.19
CA LEU A 26 -0.65 -17.18 7.94
C LEU A 26 -1.89 -17.31 7.03
N GLY A 27 -1.73 -17.34 5.70
CA GLY A 27 -2.84 -17.42 4.76
C GLY A 27 -3.66 -16.13 4.64
N LEU A 28 -3.12 -14.99 5.10
CA LEU A 28 -3.83 -13.71 5.06
C LEU A 28 -3.61 -13.00 3.71
N PRO A 29 -4.68 -12.64 2.97
CA PRO A 29 -4.56 -11.87 1.75
C PRO A 29 -4.25 -10.41 2.12
N ILE A 30 -2.98 -10.04 2.00
CA ILE A 30 -2.51 -8.68 2.28
C ILE A 30 -1.98 -7.99 1.02
N SER A 31 -1.91 -6.67 1.06
CA SER A 31 -1.37 -5.85 -0.03
C SER A 31 0.14 -5.62 0.16
N THR A 32 0.94 -6.06 -0.82
CA THR A 32 2.39 -5.82 -0.84
C THR A 32 2.73 -4.35 -1.03
N THR A 33 1.89 -3.58 -1.73
CA THR A 33 2.03 -2.12 -1.85
C THR A 33 1.96 -1.42 -0.49
N HIS A 34 1.03 -1.84 0.38
CA HIS A 34 0.95 -1.29 1.74
C HIS A 34 2.16 -1.66 2.59
N CYS A 35 2.68 -2.88 2.43
CA CYS A 35 3.89 -3.32 3.13
C CYS A 35 5.10 -2.46 2.74
N LEU A 36 5.29 -2.22 1.44
CA LEU A 36 6.41 -1.43 0.94
C LEU A 36 6.29 0.05 1.32
N VAL A 37 5.12 0.67 1.11
CA VAL A 37 4.88 2.07 1.52
C VAL A 37 5.05 2.24 3.03
N GLY A 38 4.53 1.31 3.83
CA GLY A 38 4.71 1.30 5.28
C GLY A 38 6.19 1.24 5.70
N SER A 39 6.97 0.36 5.08
CA SER A 39 8.42 0.26 5.33
C SER A 39 9.18 1.53 4.92
N VAL A 40 8.85 2.14 3.77
CA VAL A 40 9.44 3.43 3.34
C VAL A 40 9.15 4.52 4.36
N VAL A 41 7.89 4.63 4.81
CA VAL A 41 7.47 5.65 5.78
C VAL A 41 8.15 5.41 7.13
N ALA A 42 8.22 4.17 7.61
CA ALA A 42 8.89 3.82 8.87
C ALA A 42 10.37 4.21 8.84
N VAL A 43 11.11 3.83 7.78
CA VAL A 43 12.52 4.20 7.62
C VAL A 43 12.70 5.70 7.47
N GLY A 44 11.81 6.38 6.75
CA GLY A 44 11.78 7.84 6.64
C GLY A 44 11.61 8.52 8.00
N VAL A 45 10.67 8.05 8.82
CA VAL A 45 10.36 8.61 10.15
C VAL A 45 11.55 8.44 11.10
N VAL A 46 12.23 7.29 11.03
CA VAL A 46 13.42 6.99 11.86
C VAL A 46 14.61 7.83 11.42
N LYS A 47 14.82 8.02 10.10
CA LYS A 47 15.99 8.73 9.56
C LYS A 47 15.89 10.24 9.73
N SER A 48 14.73 10.85 9.46
CA SER A 48 14.50 12.28 9.66
C SER A 48 13.01 12.60 9.48
N ARG A 49 12.34 13.01 10.57
CA ARG A 49 10.91 13.38 10.54
C ARG A 49 10.57 14.53 9.59
N GLU A 50 11.55 15.38 9.25
CA GLU A 50 11.37 16.58 8.43
C GLU A 50 11.47 16.33 6.91
N ASN A 51 11.97 15.18 6.47
CA ASN A 51 12.19 14.89 5.05
C ASN A 51 11.07 14.08 4.37
N ILE A 52 9.96 13.85 5.07
CA ILE A 52 8.81 13.11 4.55
C ILE A 52 7.77 14.10 4.04
N GLU A 53 7.47 14.01 2.74
CA GLU A 53 6.38 14.73 2.10
C GLU A 53 5.02 14.15 2.54
N TRP A 54 4.55 14.55 3.73
CA TRP A 54 3.29 14.08 4.31
C TRP A 54 2.07 14.33 3.43
N SER A 55 2.13 15.35 2.56
CA SER A 55 1.10 15.62 1.55
C SER A 55 0.96 14.45 0.56
N ILE A 56 2.08 13.91 0.07
CA ILE A 56 2.10 12.78 -0.86
C ILE A 56 1.58 11.53 -0.16
N PHE A 57 2.05 11.25 1.06
CA PHE A 57 1.58 10.10 1.83
C PHE A 57 0.07 10.15 2.07
N ARG A 58 -0.48 11.32 2.43
CA ARG A 58 -1.92 11.50 2.59
C ARG A 58 -2.68 11.21 1.30
N ASN A 59 -2.19 11.67 0.15
CA ASN A 59 -2.82 11.39 -1.15
C ASN A 59 -2.83 9.90 -1.48
N ILE A 60 -1.77 9.17 -1.12
CA ILE A 60 -1.72 7.70 -1.26
C ILE A 60 -2.80 7.05 -0.40
N VAL A 61 -2.92 7.44 0.87
CA VAL A 61 -3.93 6.90 1.79
C VAL A 61 -5.35 7.18 1.30
N ILE A 62 -5.62 8.40 0.82
CA ILE A 62 -6.92 8.75 0.23
C ILE A 62 -7.20 7.85 -0.98
N SER A 63 -6.19 7.60 -1.82
CA SER A 63 -6.34 6.74 -2.99
C SER A 63 -6.70 5.30 -2.59
N TRP A 64 -6.11 4.76 -1.52
CA TRP A 64 -6.47 3.43 -1.00
C TRP A 64 -7.92 3.33 -0.52
N VAL A 65 -8.42 4.37 0.11
CA VAL A 65 -9.81 4.41 0.58
C VAL A 65 -10.77 4.57 -0.59
N VAL A 66 -10.42 5.37 -1.60
CA VAL A 66 -11.28 5.63 -2.76
C VAL A 66 -11.34 4.46 -3.74
N THR A 67 -10.27 3.67 -3.87
CA THR A 67 -10.27 2.51 -4.79
C THR A 67 -11.27 1.43 -4.37
N LEU A 68 -11.50 1.21 -3.08
CA LEU A 68 -12.46 0.22 -2.57
C LEU A 68 -13.92 0.48 -3.01
N PRO A 69 -14.53 1.65 -2.73
CA PRO A 69 -15.90 1.94 -3.15
C PRO A 69 -16.01 2.02 -4.66
N VAL A 70 -15.02 2.57 -5.37
CA VAL A 70 -15.06 2.65 -6.84
C VAL A 70 -15.05 1.25 -7.47
N ALA A 71 -14.16 0.36 -7.03
CA ALA A 71 -14.13 -1.02 -7.50
C ALA A 71 -15.43 -1.77 -7.17
N GLY A 72 -15.97 -1.57 -5.96
CA GLY A 72 -17.25 -2.14 -5.55
C GLY A 72 -18.43 -1.66 -6.39
N MET A 73 -18.51 -0.35 -6.66
CA MET A 73 -19.56 0.26 -7.48
C MET A 73 -19.51 -0.23 -8.92
N ILE A 74 -18.31 -0.32 -9.51
CA ILE A 74 -18.12 -0.84 -10.87
C ILE A 74 -18.55 -2.31 -10.93
N SER A 75 -18.09 -3.14 -9.98
CA SER A 75 -18.47 -4.55 -9.91
C SER A 75 -19.99 -4.74 -9.75
N ALA A 76 -20.62 -3.98 -8.85
CA ALA A 76 -22.07 -4.01 -8.65
C ALA A 76 -22.84 -3.58 -9.91
N SER A 77 -22.39 -2.53 -10.58
CA SER A 77 -23.01 -2.03 -11.82
C SER A 77 -22.95 -3.07 -12.94
N ILE A 78 -21.78 -3.71 -13.13
CA ILE A 78 -21.62 -4.78 -14.13
C ILE A 78 -22.52 -5.97 -13.80
N MET A 79 -22.56 -6.40 -12.54
CA MET A 79 -23.39 -7.54 -12.13
C MET A 79 -24.89 -7.25 -12.33
N LEU A 80 -25.34 -6.03 -12.05
CA LEU A 80 -26.72 -5.62 -12.30
C LEU A 80 -27.04 -5.67 -13.79
N LEU A 81 -26.18 -5.11 -14.65
CA LEU A 81 -26.37 -5.15 -16.10
C LEU A 81 -26.43 -6.59 -16.63
N LEU A 82 -25.53 -7.47 -16.18
CA LEU A 82 -25.56 -8.89 -16.55
C LEU A 82 -26.86 -9.56 -16.14
N LYS A 83 -27.36 -9.28 -14.93
CA LYS A 83 -28.62 -9.83 -14.43
C LYS A 83 -29.87 -9.30 -15.16
N PHE A 84 -29.80 -8.10 -15.74
CA PHE A 84 -30.90 -7.58 -16.57
C PHE A 84 -30.88 -8.13 -18.00
N ALA A 85 -29.70 -8.53 -18.51
CA ALA A 85 -29.52 -9.05 -19.87
C ALA A 85 -29.77 -10.57 -20.00
N LEU A 86 -29.60 -11.33 -18.92
CA LEU A 86 -29.88 -12.77 -18.78
C LEU A 86 -31.23 -13.01 -18.11
#